data_AF-A0A484H7R5-F1
#
_entry.id   AF-A0A484H7R5-F1
#
_cell.length_a   1.000
_cell.length_b   1.000
_cell.length_c   1.000
_cell.angle_alpha   90.00
_cell.angle_beta   90.00
_cell.angle_gamma   90.00
#
_symmetry.space_group_name_H-M   'P 1'
#
loop_
_entity.id
_entity.type
_entity.pdbx_description
1 polymer ?
#
loop_
_entity_poly.entity_id
_entity_poly.type
_entity_poly.pdbx_seq_one_letter_code
_entity_poly.pdbx_strand_id
1 'polypeptide(L)' 'METCYIVKGDIRVTTPEGEVVDIGPGDLVTFPQGLRCRWEIRAPVLKHYRLG' A
#
# COMPACT_ATOMS: atom_id res chain seq x y z
N MET A 1 5.15 -4.59 -11.97
CA MET A 1 4.93 -3.53 -10.93
C MET A 1 3.49 -3.67 -10.42
N GLU A 2 3.14 -3.09 -9.27
CA GLU A 2 1.74 -3.05 -8.80
C GLU A 2 1.31 -1.60 -8.60
N THR A 3 0.11 -1.24 -9.06
CA THR A 3 -0.54 0.03 -8.71
C THR A 3 -1.84 -0.27 -7.97
N CYS A 4 -2.05 0.35 -6.82
CA CYS A 4 -3.24 0.21 -5.98
C CYS A 4 -3.94 1.56 -5.81
N TYR A 5 -5.26 1.58 -5.96
CA TYR A 5 -6.10 2.68 -5.52
C TYR A 5 -6.91 2.25 -4.30
N ILE A 6 -6.81 2.97 -3.19
CA ILE A 6 -7.47 2.62 -1.93
C ILE A 6 -8.85 3.28 -1.86
N VAL A 7 -9.89 2.45 -1.77
CA VAL A 7 -11.27 2.91 -1.64
C VAL A 7 -11.67 3.03 -0.17
N LYS A 8 -11.22 2.10 0.67
CA LYS A 8 -11.41 2.09 2.12
C LYS A 8 -10.24 1.41 2.81
N GLY A 9 -9.99 1.77 4.07
CA GLY A 9 -9.03 1.11 4.93
C GLY A 9 -8.08 2.08 5.63
N ASP A 10 -7.25 1.52 6.50
CA ASP A 10 -6.17 2.22 7.18
C ASP A 10 -4.97 1.27 7.20
N ILE A 11 -3.91 1.64 6.47
CA ILE A 11 -2.74 0.81 6.25
C ILE A 11 -1.50 1.60 6.66
N ARG A 12 -0.57 0.94 7.33
CA ARG A 12 0.82 1.42 7.45
C ARG A 12 1.75 0.49 6.71
N VAL A 13 2.54 1.05 5.81
CA VAL A 13 3.60 0.34 5.08
C VAL A 13 4.94 0.69 5.69
N THR A 14 5.79 -0.31 5.89
CA THR A 14 7.17 -0.14 6.32
C THR A 14 8.13 -0.80 5.34
N THR A 15 9.11 -0.05 4.84
CA THR A 15 10.18 -0.59 3.98
C THR A 15 11.31 -1.19 4.82
N PRO A 16 12.15 -2.08 4.26
CA PRO A 16 13.34 -2.61 4.94
C PRO A 16 14.32 -1.52 5.37
N GLU A 17 14.33 -0.38 4.67
CA GLU A 17 15.17 0.77 4.96
C GLU A 17 14.63 1.60 6.15
N GLY A 18 13.47 1.21 6.70
CA GLY A 18 12.84 1.85 7.85
C GLY A 18 11.90 3.00 7.49
N GLU A 19 11.62 3.23 6.19
CA GLU A 19 10.64 4.22 5.78
C GLU A 19 9.24 3.75 6.15
N VAL A 20 8.44 4.65 6.73
CA VAL A 20 7.07 4.38 7.18
C VAL A 20 6.10 5.31 6.48
N VAL A 21 5.11 4.74 5.81
CA VAL A 21 4.09 5.48 5.05
C VAL A 21 2.70 5.01 5.48
N ASP A 22 1.84 5.94 5.87
CA ASP A 22 0.43 5.67 6.12
C ASP A 22 -0.37 5.87 4.82
N ILE A 23 -1.23 4.92 4.49
CA ILE A 23 -2.04 4.89 3.25
C ILE A 23 -3.52 4.76 3.64
N GLY A 24 -4.36 5.59 3.04
CA GLY A 24 -5.80 5.67 3.31
C GLY A 24 -6.66 5.86 2.06
N PRO A 25 -7.97 6.08 2.24
CA PRO A 25 -8.92 6.23 1.15
C PRO A 25 -8.59 7.42 0.24
N GLY A 26 -8.58 7.19 -1.08
CA GLY A 26 -8.24 8.18 -2.09
C GLY A 26 -6.79 8.11 -2.58
N ASP A 27 -5.92 7.37 -1.89
CA ASP A 27 -4.52 7.25 -2.29
C ASP A 27 -4.35 6.33 -3.50
N LEU A 28 -3.54 6.79 -4.46
CA LEU A 28 -3.03 6.00 -5.58
C LEU A 28 -1.55 5.68 -5.33
N VAL A 29 -1.27 4.42 -5.04
CA VAL A 29 0.06 3.96 -4.61
C VAL A 29 0.66 3.03 -5.64
N THR A 30 1.95 3.19 -5.92
CA THR A 30 2.69 2.32 -6.84
C THR A 30 3.81 1.59 -6.08
N PHE A 31 3.87 0.29 -6.24
CA PHE A 31 4.90 -0.59 -5.71
C PHE A 31 5.80 -1.05 -6.87
N PRO A 32 7.06 -0.54 -6.94
CA PRO A 32 8.03 -0.98 -7.92
C PRO A 32 8.27 -2.49 -7.86
N GLN A 33 8.64 -3.08 -8.99
CA GLN A 33 9.00 -4.50 -9.01
C GLN A 33 10.20 -4.75 -8.10
N GLY A 34 10.09 -5.78 -7.25
CA GLY A 34 11.14 -6.15 -6.30
C GLY A 34 11.14 -5.36 -4.99
N LEU A 35 10.28 -4.34 -4.84
CA LEU A 35 10.10 -3.66 -3.55
C LEU A 35 9.57 -4.66 -2.52
N ARG A 36 10.32 -4.82 -1.42
CA ARG A 36 9.85 -5.52 -0.23
C ARG A 36 9.28 -4.48 0.72
N CYS A 37 8.15 -4.76 1.32
CA CYS A 37 7.60 -3.93 2.38
C CYS A 37 6.67 -4.78 3.26
N ARG A 38 6.49 -4.36 4.51
CA ARG A 38 5.52 -4.94 5.43
C ARG A 38 4.28 -4.06 5.46
N TRP A 39 3.12 -4.69 5.36
CA TRP A 39 1.83 -4.02 5.52
C TRP A 39 1.28 -4.33 6.91
N GLU A 40 0.98 -3.29 7.67
CA GLU A 40 0.19 -3.35 8.89
C GLU A 40 -1.23 -2.86 8.55
N ILE A 41 -2.18 -3.78 8.59
CA ILE A 41 -3.59 -3.50 8.29
C ILE A 41 -4.29 -3.13 9.59
N ARG A 42 -4.52 -1.82 9.82
CA ARG A 42 -5.19 -1.30 11.03
C ARG A 42 -6.71 -1.34 10.90
N ALA A 43 -7.23 -1.27 9.69
CA ALA A 43 -8.65 -1.44 9.38
C ALA A 43 -8.86 -2.22 8.05
N PRO A 44 -10.00 -2.91 7.86
CA PRO A 44 -10.28 -3.66 6.64
C PRO A 44 -10.09 -2.84 5.37
N VAL A 45 -9.40 -3.40 4.39
CA VAL A 45 -9.00 -2.70 3.16
C VAL A 45 -9.88 -3.12 1.98
N LEU A 46 -10.38 -2.12 1.26
CA LEU A 46 -10.93 -2.27 -0.08
C LEU A 46 -10.03 -1.49 -1.04
N LYS A 47 -9.42 -2.20 -1.99
CA LYS A 47 -8.56 -1.61 -3.01
C LYS A 47 -8.90 -2.11 -4.40
N HIS A 48 -8.73 -1.24 -5.39
CA HIS A 48 -8.56 -1.65 -6.77
C HIS A 48 -7.06 -1.80 -7.04
N TYR A 49 -6.67 -2.85 -7.75
CA TYR A 49 -5.27 -3.09 -8.07
C TYR A 49 -5.10 -3.45 -9.54
N ARG A 50 -3.95 -3.07 -10.09
CA ARG A 50 -3.49 -3.50 -11.41
C ARG A 50 -2.09 -4.07 -11.29
N LEU A 51 -1.94 -5.30 -11.75
CA LEU A 51 -0.66 -5.98 -11.90
C LEU A 51 -0.15 -5.76 -13.34
N GLY A 52 1.09 -5.31 -13.47
CA GLY A 52 1.77 -5.04 -14.75
C GLY A 52 3.18 -4.56 -14.49
#